data_AF-A0A6P7H9Q6-F1
#
_entry.id   AF-A0A6P7H9Q6-F1
#
_cell.length_a   1.000
_cell.length_b   1.000
_cell.length_c   1.000
_cell.angle_alpha   90.00
_cell.angle_beta   90.00
_cell.angle_gamma   90.00
#
_symmetry.space_group_name_H-M   'P 1'
#
loop_
_entity.id
_entity.type
_entity.pdbx_description
1 polymer ?
#
loop_
_entity_poly.entity_id
_entity_poly.type
_entity_poly.pdbx_seq_one_letter_code
_entity_poly.pdbx_strand_id
1 'polypeptide(L)'
;MYDISILPVNKEKYISFTVYHKKTNIRFRFIDTFRFMGSSLDSLVSTLKPENFGILRKQFPNLDDETFKLLTKKGVFFYDYLDKIERLDETKLPNKEKFYNKLNDEHISDSNYAHAKLVWEKFNMKTLWDYSNLYMKTDILLLAVVFETFRDTCFKTYGLDPGHYYTIPGFTWDAMLKYTGCHL
;
A
#
# COMPACT_ATOMS: atom_id res chain seq x y z
N MET A 1 -23.81 11.62 -16.69
CA MET A 1 -23.56 12.00 -15.29
C MET A 1 -22.11 11.70 -14.91
N TYR A 2 -21.54 10.56 -15.29
CA TYR A 2 -20.09 10.32 -15.35
C TYR A 2 -19.76 9.55 -16.64
N ASP A 3 -18.55 9.71 -17.16
CA ASP A 3 -18.02 8.91 -18.28
C ASP A 3 -16.77 8.16 -17.82
N ILE A 4 -16.58 6.94 -18.32
CA ILE A 4 -15.43 6.10 -17.96
C ILE A 4 -14.62 5.82 -19.22
N SER A 5 -13.32 6.11 -19.18
CA SER A 5 -12.36 5.70 -20.20
C SER A 5 -11.40 4.68 -19.63
N ILE A 6 -11.15 3.60 -20.37
CA ILE A 6 -10.24 2.52 -19.95
C ILE A 6 -9.02 2.53 -20.87
N LEU A 7 -7.84 2.29 -20.31
CA LEU A 7 -6.62 1.99 -21.05
C LEU A 7 -6.38 0.47 -21.01
N PRO A 8 -6.94 -0.31 -21.96
CA PRO A 8 -6.88 -1.76 -21.92
C PRO A 8 -5.49 -2.28 -22.31
N VAL A 9 -5.13 -3.45 -21.77
CA VAL A 9 -4.03 -4.28 -22.28
C VAL A 9 -4.60 -5.40 -23.14
N ASN A 10 -5.62 -6.09 -22.61
CA ASN A 10 -6.36 -7.14 -23.28
C ASN A 10 -7.80 -7.18 -22.74
N LYS A 11 -8.57 -8.22 -23.06
CA LYS A 11 -9.99 -8.35 -22.63
C LYS A 11 -10.18 -8.45 -21.11
N GLU A 12 -9.16 -8.86 -20.37
CA GLU A 12 -9.25 -9.14 -18.92
C GLU A 12 -8.43 -8.15 -18.07
N LYS A 13 -7.43 -7.50 -18.68
CA LYS A 13 -6.47 -6.63 -17.99
C LYS A 13 -6.46 -5.25 -18.60
N TYR A 14 -6.43 -4.23 -17.74
CA TYR A 14 -6.24 -2.84 -18.08
C TYR A 14 -5.05 -2.24 -17.30
N ILE A 15 -4.48 -1.16 -17.82
CA ILE A 15 -3.40 -0.41 -17.15
C ILE A 15 -4.00 0.58 -16.15
N SER A 16 -5.05 1.27 -16.57
CA SER A 16 -5.70 2.33 -15.80
C SER A 16 -7.12 2.55 -16.33
N PHE A 17 -7.98 3.11 -15.49
CA PHE A 17 -9.24 3.70 -15.92
C PHE A 17 -9.34 5.12 -15.36
N THR A 18 -10.08 5.96 -16.06
CA THR A 18 -10.35 7.33 -15.67
C THR A 18 -11.86 7.57 -15.64
N VAL A 19 -12.34 8.12 -14.53
CA VAL A 19 -13.72 8.55 -14.35
C VAL A 19 -13.78 10.06 -14.55
N TYR A 20 -14.59 10.51 -15.51
CA TYR A 20 -14.78 11.91 -15.85
C TYR A 20 -16.15 12.40 -15.39
N HIS A 21 -16.16 13.47 -14.59
CA HIS A 21 -17.39 14.14 -14.20
C HIS A 21 -17.68 15.32 -15.14
N LYS A 22 -18.59 15.08 -16.09
CA LYS A 22 -18.94 16.01 -17.19
C LYS A 22 -19.28 17.43 -16.73
N LYS A 23 -19.98 17.59 -15.60
CA LYS A 23 -20.46 18.90 -15.13
C LYS A 23 -19.35 19.76 -14.52
N THR A 24 -18.39 19.14 -13.82
CA THR A 24 -17.32 19.88 -13.12
C THR A 24 -15.99 19.84 -13.88
N ASN A 25 -15.93 19.10 -15.00
CA ASN A 25 -14.70 18.88 -15.77
C ASN A 25 -13.56 18.22 -14.95
N ILE A 26 -13.89 17.48 -13.89
CA ILE A 26 -12.92 16.76 -13.04
C ILE A 26 -12.65 15.37 -13.60
N ARG A 27 -11.38 14.95 -13.59
CA ARG A 27 -10.92 13.61 -13.98
C ARG A 27 -10.27 12.90 -12.79
N PHE A 28 -10.78 11.73 -12.43
CA PHE A 28 -10.17 10.81 -11.47
C PHE A 28 -9.48 9.68 -12.22
N ARG A 29 -8.15 9.65 -12.21
CA ARG A 29 -7.35 8.59 -12.83
C ARG A 29 -6.87 7.63 -11.74
N PHE A 30 -7.14 6.35 -11.94
CA PHE A 30 -6.70 5.28 -11.04
C PHE A 30 -5.44 4.64 -11.59
N ILE A 31 -4.37 4.64 -10.79
CA ILE A 31 -3.05 4.17 -11.18
C ILE A 31 -2.66 3.00 -10.28
N ASP A 32 -2.05 1.98 -10.87
CA ASP A 32 -1.52 0.83 -10.16
C ASP A 32 -0.06 1.08 -9.79
N THR A 33 0.22 1.27 -8.49
CA THR A 33 1.58 1.50 -7.97
C THR A 33 2.52 0.33 -8.25
N PHE A 34 2.01 -0.89 -8.42
CA PHE A 34 2.84 -2.06 -8.75
C PHE A 34 3.45 -1.96 -10.16
N ARG A 35 2.84 -1.16 -11.06
CA ARG A 35 3.42 -0.83 -12.39
C ARG A 35 4.64 0.10 -12.29
N PHE A 36 4.91 0.64 -11.11
CA PHE A 36 6.09 1.46 -10.80
C PHE A 36 7.07 0.71 -9.91
N MET A 37 6.55 0.03 -8.89
CA MET A 37 7.33 -0.65 -7.85
C MET A 37 6.90 -2.11 -7.78
N GLY A 38 7.44 -2.93 -8.69
CA GLY A 38 7.08 -4.34 -8.88
C GLY A 38 7.60 -5.29 -7.79
N SER A 39 7.46 -4.92 -6.53
CA SER A 39 7.90 -5.69 -5.36
C SER A 39 6.83 -5.68 -4.28
N SER A 40 6.95 -6.61 -3.33
CA SER A 40 6.00 -6.66 -2.21
C SER A 40 6.09 -5.39 -1.36
N LEU A 41 4.98 -4.97 -0.75
CA LEU A 41 4.98 -3.84 0.18
C LEU A 41 5.95 -4.05 1.34
N ASP A 42 6.10 -5.28 1.83
CA ASP A 42 7.04 -5.60 2.92
C ASP A 42 8.48 -5.31 2.51
N SER A 43 8.87 -5.78 1.31
CA SER A 43 10.18 -5.50 0.73
C SER A 43 10.40 -4.00 0.53
N LEU A 44 9.41 -3.28 -0.01
CA LEU A 44 9.53 -1.84 -0.26
C LEU A 44 9.68 -1.05 1.04
N VAL A 45 8.86 -1.34 2.05
CA VAL A 45 8.91 -0.67 3.35
C VAL A 45 10.24 -0.93 4.06
N SER A 46 10.83 -2.12 3.90
CA SER A 46 12.12 -2.46 4.51
C SER A 46 13.30 -1.60 4.00
N THR A 47 13.16 -0.98 2.83
CA THR A 47 14.17 -0.09 2.24
C THR A 47 14.10 1.35 2.74
N LEU A 48 13.00 1.71 3.43
CA LEU A 48 12.77 3.07 3.90
C LEU A 48 13.52 3.35 5.20
N LYS A 49 13.93 4.62 5.36
CA LYS A 49 14.55 5.11 6.59
C LYS A 49 13.50 5.70 7.53
N PRO A 50 13.77 5.79 8.85
CA PRO A 50 12.82 6.34 9.82
C PRO A 50 12.23 7.71 9.44
N GLU A 51 13.04 8.58 8.82
CA GLU A 51 12.63 9.91 8.36
C GLU A 51 11.55 9.89 7.25
N ASN A 52 11.43 8.80 6.49
CA ASN A 52 10.42 8.67 5.44
C ASN A 52 9.01 8.52 6.00
N PHE A 53 8.85 8.00 7.22
CA PHE A 53 7.56 7.66 7.81
C PHE A 53 6.77 8.88 8.35
N GLY A 54 7.09 10.10 7.91
CA GLY A 54 6.42 11.32 8.37
C GLY A 54 4.90 11.32 8.14
N ILE A 55 4.42 10.77 7.02
CA ILE A 55 2.98 10.63 6.74
C ILE A 55 2.32 9.69 7.76
N LEU A 56 2.94 8.53 8.01
CA LEU A 56 2.47 7.56 8.99
C LEU A 56 2.48 8.18 10.40
N ARG A 57 3.56 8.87 10.80
CA ARG A 57 3.66 9.51 12.12
C ARG A 57 2.60 10.59 12.35
N LYS A 58 2.26 11.38 11.32
CA LYS A 58 1.17 12.36 11.39
C LYS A 58 -0.20 11.73 11.68
N GLN A 59 -0.42 10.49 11.24
CA GLN A 59 -1.68 9.77 11.48
C GLN A 59 -1.74 9.10 12.86
N PHE A 60 -0.60 9.03 13.55
CA PHE A 60 -0.45 8.44 14.88
C PHE A 60 0.45 9.32 15.77
N PRO A 61 0.07 10.59 16.01
CA PRO A 61 0.95 11.58 16.65
C PRO A 61 1.25 11.26 18.13
N ASN A 62 0.35 10.53 18.78
CA ASN A 62 0.41 10.23 20.22
C ASN A 62 1.04 8.87 20.54
N LEU A 63 1.49 8.10 19.54
CA LEU A 63 2.16 6.84 19.80
C LEU A 63 3.60 7.09 20.24
N ASP A 64 4.03 6.33 21.25
CA ASP A 64 5.44 6.23 21.61
C ASP A 64 6.26 5.57 20.48
N ASP A 65 7.57 5.76 20.50
CA ASP A 65 8.44 5.32 19.42
C ASP A 65 8.51 3.79 19.28
N GLU A 66 8.37 3.03 20.37
CA GLU A 66 8.39 1.57 20.32
C GLU A 66 7.13 1.04 19.66
N THR A 67 5.96 1.54 20.07
CA THR A 67 4.66 1.17 19.50
C THR A 67 4.55 1.65 18.05
N PHE A 68 5.05 2.85 17.74
CA PHE A 68 5.10 3.37 16.38
C PHE A 68 5.95 2.48 15.44
N LYS A 69 7.09 1.99 15.91
CA LYS A 69 7.98 1.10 15.14
C LYS A 69 7.30 -0.21 14.73
N LEU A 70 6.25 -0.64 15.44
CA LEU A 70 5.45 -1.78 15.01
C LEU A 70 4.66 -1.49 13.73
N LEU A 71 4.28 -0.23 13.51
CA LEU A 71 3.52 0.20 12.33
C LEU A 71 4.39 0.47 11.10
N THR A 72 5.71 0.56 11.26
CA THR A 72 6.66 0.76 10.15
C THR A 72 7.04 -0.54 9.45
N LYS A 73 6.36 -1.65 9.76
CA LYS A 73 6.53 -2.95 9.13
C LYS A 73 5.18 -3.39 8.55
N LYS A 74 5.22 -4.21 7.50
CA LYS A 74 3.99 -4.75 6.94
C LYS A 74 3.30 -5.64 8.00
N GLY A 75 2.04 -5.34 8.26
CA GLY A 75 1.22 -6.17 9.14
C GLY A 75 0.93 -7.54 8.52
N VAL A 76 0.38 -8.44 9.33
CA VAL A 76 -0.05 -9.77 8.89
C VAL A 76 -1.55 -9.92 9.14
N PHE A 77 -2.21 -10.66 8.26
CA PHE A 77 -3.67 -10.73 8.27
C PHE A 77 -4.16 -12.15 7.98
N PHE A 78 -5.28 -12.49 8.60
CA PHE A 78 -5.88 -13.82 8.57
C PHE A 78 -7.03 -13.85 7.54
N TYR A 79 -6.68 -13.66 6.26
CA TYR A 79 -7.62 -13.49 5.15
C TYR A 79 -8.67 -14.62 5.06
N ASP A 80 -8.21 -15.87 5.04
CA ASP A 80 -9.09 -17.04 4.95
C ASP A 80 -9.96 -17.24 6.18
N TYR A 81 -9.55 -16.68 7.33
CA TYR A 81 -10.32 -16.75 8.55
C TYR A 81 -11.39 -15.65 8.63
N LEU A 82 -11.28 -14.52 7.95
CA LEU A 82 -12.37 -13.54 7.92
C LEU A 82 -13.35 -13.83 6.77
N ASP A 83 -14.01 -14.97 6.85
CA ASP A 83 -15.03 -15.41 5.86
C ASP A 83 -16.43 -14.86 6.13
N LYS A 84 -16.64 -14.23 7.30
CA LYS A 84 -17.93 -13.78 7.82
C LYS A 84 -17.75 -12.52 8.66
N ILE A 85 -18.73 -11.62 8.58
CA ILE A 85 -18.66 -10.32 9.27
C ILE A 85 -18.70 -10.49 10.79
N GLU A 86 -19.43 -11.49 11.29
CA GLU A 86 -19.58 -11.76 12.72
C GLU A 86 -18.25 -12.17 13.38
N ARG A 87 -17.29 -12.68 12.61
CA ARG A 87 -15.94 -12.97 13.13
C ARG A 87 -15.22 -11.69 13.56
N LEU A 88 -15.58 -10.53 13.02
CA LEU A 88 -14.97 -9.27 13.42
C LEU A 88 -15.27 -8.91 14.89
N ASP A 89 -16.36 -9.43 15.45
CA ASP A 89 -16.73 -9.23 16.87
C ASP A 89 -15.95 -10.16 17.82
N GLU A 90 -15.18 -11.13 17.30
CA GLU A 90 -14.38 -12.01 18.14
C GLU A 90 -13.32 -11.23 18.93
N THR A 91 -13.19 -11.55 20.21
CA THR A 91 -12.38 -10.78 21.17
C THR A 91 -10.99 -11.35 21.40
N LYS A 92 -10.53 -12.25 20.53
CA LYS A 92 -9.23 -12.92 20.64
C LYS A 92 -8.58 -13.00 19.27
N LEU A 93 -7.27 -12.82 19.24
CA LEU A 93 -6.49 -13.08 18.04
C LEU A 93 -6.59 -14.58 17.69
N PRO A 94 -6.88 -14.95 16.43
CA PRO A 94 -6.94 -16.34 16.00
C PRO A 94 -5.60 -17.05 16.22
N ASN A 95 -5.65 -18.36 16.43
CA ASN A 95 -4.44 -19.17 16.53
C ASN A 95 -3.64 -19.13 15.22
N LYS A 96 -2.35 -19.45 15.29
CA LYS A 96 -1.41 -19.40 14.16
C LYS A 96 -1.90 -20.18 12.94
N GLU A 97 -2.60 -21.31 13.14
CA GLU A 97 -3.12 -22.15 12.05
C GLU A 97 -4.19 -21.44 11.23
N LYS A 98 -4.89 -20.46 11.81
CA LYS A 98 -5.92 -19.66 11.12
C LYS A 98 -5.35 -18.53 10.26
N PHE A 99 -4.04 -18.30 10.31
CA PHE A 99 -3.32 -17.39 9.41
C PHE A 99 -2.83 -18.06 8.12
N TYR A 100 -3.27 -19.30 7.84
CA TYR A 100 -2.98 -19.95 6.57
C TYR A 100 -3.47 -19.10 5.40
N ASN A 101 -2.64 -18.94 4.37
CA ASN A 101 -2.99 -18.21 3.16
C ASN A 101 -3.17 -19.19 2.01
N LYS A 102 -4.42 -19.46 1.62
CA LYS A 102 -4.73 -20.37 0.51
C LYS A 102 -4.27 -19.88 -0.85
N LEU A 103 -4.08 -18.56 -1.03
CA LEU A 103 -3.60 -18.01 -2.30
C LEU A 103 -2.15 -18.42 -2.59
N ASN A 104 -1.35 -18.53 -1.54
CA ASN A 104 0.07 -18.91 -1.64
C ASN A 104 0.34 -20.33 -1.15
N ASP A 105 -0.67 -21.01 -0.61
CA ASP A 105 -0.56 -22.33 0.02
C ASP A 105 0.51 -22.38 1.14
N GLU A 106 0.54 -21.34 1.97
CA GLU A 106 1.61 -21.11 2.95
C GLU A 106 1.08 -20.82 4.37
N HIS A 107 1.79 -21.35 5.36
CA HIS A 107 1.61 -20.98 6.76
C HIS A 107 2.38 -19.69 7.10
N ILE A 108 1.82 -18.89 8.01
CA ILE A 108 2.55 -17.77 8.60
C ILE A 108 3.81 -18.25 9.36
N SER A 109 4.90 -17.49 9.25
CA SER A 109 6.11 -17.75 10.04
C SER A 109 5.91 -17.43 11.52
N ASP A 110 6.70 -18.04 12.41
CA ASP A 110 6.63 -17.76 13.85
C ASP A 110 6.91 -16.30 14.18
N SER A 111 7.88 -15.68 13.49
CA SER A 111 8.21 -14.27 13.64
C SER A 111 7.02 -13.36 13.29
N ASN A 112 6.34 -13.66 12.19
CA ASN A 112 5.18 -12.90 11.72
C ASN A 112 3.99 -13.05 12.67
N TYR A 113 3.73 -14.25 13.18
CA TYR A 113 2.68 -14.46 14.17
C TYR A 113 3.01 -13.82 15.52
N ALA A 114 4.28 -13.85 15.95
CA ALA A 114 4.73 -13.14 17.14
C ALA A 114 4.53 -11.62 17.00
N HIS A 115 4.80 -11.06 15.81
CA HIS A 115 4.51 -9.67 15.51
C HIS A 115 3.01 -9.34 15.61
N ALA A 116 2.13 -10.19 15.07
CA ALA A 116 0.68 -10.03 15.18
C ALA A 116 0.22 -9.96 16.64
N LYS A 117 0.71 -10.88 17.48
CA LYS A 117 0.43 -10.90 18.93
C LYS A 117 0.92 -9.64 19.62
N LEU A 118 2.14 -9.20 19.31
CA LEU A 118 2.70 -7.98 19.89
C LEU A 118 1.89 -6.73 19.52
N VAL A 119 1.42 -6.63 18.27
CA VAL A 119 0.52 -5.55 17.83
C VAL A 119 -0.82 -5.64 18.56
N TRP A 120 -1.42 -6.83 18.65
CA TRP A 120 -2.67 -7.03 19.39
C TRP A 120 -2.57 -6.55 20.85
N GLU A 121 -1.49 -6.93 21.53
CA GLU A 121 -1.22 -6.56 22.93
C GLU A 121 -0.90 -5.07 23.10
N LYS A 122 0.05 -4.51 22.34
CA LYS A 122 0.51 -3.12 22.50
C LYS A 122 -0.59 -2.09 22.19
N PHE A 123 -1.49 -2.41 21.27
CA PHE A 123 -2.61 -1.54 20.92
C PHE A 123 -3.87 -1.83 21.75
N ASN A 124 -3.81 -2.75 22.72
CA ASN A 124 -4.94 -3.16 23.56
C ASN A 124 -6.20 -3.49 22.74
N MET A 125 -6.03 -4.27 21.68
CA MET A 125 -7.12 -4.63 20.77
C MET A 125 -8.19 -5.44 21.50
N LYS A 126 -9.45 -5.06 21.32
CA LYS A 126 -10.59 -5.74 21.97
C LYS A 126 -11.27 -6.72 21.03
N THR A 127 -11.26 -6.43 19.74
CA THR A 127 -11.97 -7.17 18.71
C THR A 127 -11.12 -7.35 17.45
N LEU A 128 -11.46 -8.34 16.62
CA LEU A 128 -10.86 -8.47 15.30
C LEU A 128 -11.20 -7.31 14.37
N TRP A 129 -12.29 -6.59 14.64
CA TRP A 129 -12.60 -5.30 14.02
C TRP A 129 -11.52 -4.26 14.27
N ASP A 130 -11.06 -4.10 15.53
CA ASP A 130 -10.00 -3.14 15.88
C ASP A 130 -8.69 -3.47 15.15
N TYR A 131 -8.30 -4.74 15.16
CA TYR A 131 -7.10 -5.22 14.48
C TYR A 131 -7.20 -5.01 12.96
N SER A 132 -8.37 -5.29 12.37
CA SER A 132 -8.60 -5.12 10.92
C SER A 132 -8.53 -3.67 10.48
N ASN A 133 -9.09 -2.75 11.27
CA ASN A 133 -8.99 -1.32 11.00
C ASN A 133 -7.56 -0.82 11.09
N LEU A 134 -6.80 -1.26 12.11
CA LEU A 134 -5.39 -0.89 12.21
C LEU A 134 -4.61 -1.45 11.00
N TYR A 135 -4.77 -2.73 10.67
CA TYR A 135 -4.12 -3.38 9.54
C TYR A 135 -4.39 -2.65 8.23
N MET A 136 -5.66 -2.41 7.90
CA MET A 136 -6.04 -1.73 6.66
C MET A 136 -5.48 -0.30 6.61
N LYS A 137 -5.61 0.45 7.71
CA LYS A 137 -5.09 1.82 7.79
C LYS A 137 -3.57 1.85 7.60
N THR A 138 -2.84 0.94 8.23
CA THR A 138 -1.37 0.92 8.15
C THR A 138 -0.89 0.45 6.79
N ASP A 139 -1.53 -0.56 6.18
CA ASP A 139 -1.17 -1.04 4.83
C ASP A 139 -1.33 0.08 3.78
N ILE A 140 -2.44 0.83 3.84
CA ILE A 140 -2.67 2.01 2.98
C ILE A 140 -1.61 3.10 3.22
N LEU A 141 -1.33 3.42 4.49
CA LEU A 141 -0.38 4.48 4.82
C LEU A 141 1.05 4.10 4.47
N LEU A 142 1.43 2.84 4.63
CA LEU A 142 2.73 2.33 4.22
C LEU A 142 2.90 2.41 2.71
N LEU A 143 1.87 2.03 1.94
CA LEU A 143 1.89 2.20 0.49
C LEU A 143 2.04 3.67 0.09
N ALA A 144 1.34 4.58 0.77
CA ALA A 144 1.47 6.01 0.56
C ALA A 144 2.89 6.52 0.87
N VAL A 145 3.48 6.12 2.01
CA VAL A 145 4.86 6.48 2.37
C VAL A 145 5.85 6.01 1.31
N VAL A 146 5.72 4.74 0.87
CA VAL A 146 6.58 4.16 -0.16
C VAL A 146 6.46 4.94 -1.47
N PHE A 147 5.23 5.19 -1.94
CA PHE A 147 5.03 5.87 -3.22
C PHE A 147 5.41 7.34 -3.19
N GLU A 148 5.15 8.07 -2.10
CA GLU A 148 5.59 9.46 -1.95
C GLU A 148 7.12 9.56 -1.87
N THR A 149 7.79 8.61 -1.18
CA THR A 149 9.25 8.55 -1.16
C THR A 149 9.83 8.30 -2.56
N PHE A 150 9.19 7.42 -3.33
CA PHE A 150 9.55 7.17 -4.72
C PHE A 150 9.35 8.42 -5.59
N ARG A 151 8.20 9.10 -5.49
CA ARG A 151 7.93 10.36 -6.20
C ARG A 151 8.97 11.43 -5.91
N ASP A 152 9.28 11.63 -4.63
CA ASP A 152 10.24 12.64 -4.19
C ASP A 152 11.67 12.33 -4.70
N THR A 153 12.05 11.04 -4.71
CA THR A 153 13.33 10.58 -5.26
C THR A 153 13.42 10.78 -6.77
N CYS A 154 12.38 10.42 -7.51
CA CYS A 154 12.28 10.62 -8.96
C CYS A 154 12.31 12.10 -9.33
N PHE A 155 11.59 12.94 -8.57
CA PHE A 155 11.57 14.38 -8.81
C PHE A 155 12.94 15.01 -8.55
N LYS A 156 13.64 14.63 -7.48
CA LYS A 156 15.00 15.13 -7.21
C LYS A 156 16.03 14.68 -8.25
N THR A 157 15.91 13.44 -8.74
CA THR A 157 16.88 12.86 -9.68
C THR A 157 16.65 13.31 -11.12
N TYR A 158 15.39 13.30 -11.58
CA TYR A 158 15.04 13.51 -12.99
C TYR A 158 14.23 14.80 -13.22
N GLY A 159 13.73 15.45 -12.17
CA GLY A 159 12.82 16.59 -12.27
C GLY A 159 11.50 16.24 -12.96
N LEU A 160 11.06 14.99 -12.82
CA LEU A 160 9.81 14.45 -13.34
C LEU A 160 9.08 13.75 -12.20
N ASP A 161 7.76 13.96 -12.07
CA ASP A 161 6.95 13.29 -11.07
C ASP A 161 6.29 12.03 -11.68
N PRO A 162 6.60 10.82 -11.18
CA PRO A 162 6.06 9.59 -11.72
C PRO A 162 4.53 9.48 -11.57
N GLY A 163 3.90 10.28 -10.69
CA GLY A 163 2.44 10.36 -10.56
C GLY A 163 1.71 10.91 -11.80
N HIS A 164 2.43 11.51 -12.74
CA HIS A 164 1.87 11.95 -14.03
C HIS A 164 1.87 10.87 -15.11
N TYR A 165 2.49 9.72 -14.85
CA TYR A 165 2.66 8.62 -15.79
C TYR A 165 1.70 7.47 -15.45
N TYR A 166 1.52 6.54 -16.39
CA TYR A 166 0.74 5.32 -16.15
C TYR A 166 1.59 4.16 -15.64
N THR A 167 2.87 4.11 -16.01
CA THR A 167 3.79 3.00 -15.75
C THR A 167 5.25 3.48 -15.71
N ILE A 168 6.15 2.67 -15.13
CA ILE A 168 7.59 3.01 -15.08
C ILE A 168 8.23 3.17 -16.47
N PRO A 169 7.93 2.37 -17.52
CA PRO A 169 8.56 2.56 -18.82
C PRO A 169 8.26 3.91 -19.45
N GLY A 170 7.02 4.40 -19.32
CA GLY A 170 6.64 5.73 -19.81
C GLY A 170 7.39 6.84 -19.08
N PHE A 171 7.51 6.72 -17.76
CA PHE A 171 8.33 7.64 -16.96
C PHE A 171 9.81 7.62 -17.38
N THR A 172 10.40 6.43 -17.53
CA THR A 172 11.83 6.31 -17.89
C THR A 172 12.12 6.79 -19.31
N TRP A 173 11.15 6.67 -20.22
CA TRP A 173 11.27 7.18 -21.59
C TRP A 173 11.40 8.71 -21.58
N ASP A 174 10.50 9.40 -20.89
CA ASP A 174 10.56 10.86 -20.77
C ASP A 174 11.80 11.32 -20.00
N ALA A 175 12.19 10.58 -18.96
CA ALA A 175 13.44 10.86 -18.24
C ALA A 175 14.66 10.76 -19.17
N MET A 176 14.69 9.76 -20.04
CA MET A 176 15.74 9.58 -21.05
C MET A 176 15.74 10.71 -22.08
N LEU A 177 14.58 11.08 -22.64
CA LEU A 177 14.48 12.21 -23.58
C LEU A 177 14.95 13.54 -22.95
N LYS A 178 14.56 13.79 -21.70
CA LYS A 178 14.98 14.98 -20.96
C LYS A 178 16.49 15.00 -20.71
N TYR A 179 17.08 13.85 -20.41
CA TYR A 179 18.52 13.72 -20.16
C TYR A 179 19.34 13.89 -21.45
N THR A 180 18.89 13.31 -22.56
CA THR A 180 19.62 13.37 -23.85
C THR A 180 19.37 14.66 -24.63
N GLY A 181 18.27 15.37 -24.35
CA GLY A 181 17.85 16.53 -25.13
C GLY A 181 17.29 16.18 -26.52
N CYS A 182 16.98 14.91 -26.77
CA CYS A 182 16.37 14.49 -28.03
C CYS A 182 14.91 14.93 -28.11
N HIS A 183 14.50 15.42 -29.28
CA HIS A 183 13.11 15.75 -29.61
C HIS A 183 12.59 14.74 -30.66
N LEU A 184 11.33 14.33 -30.51
CA LEU A 184 10.60 13.47 -31.44
C LEU A 184 9.73 14.29 -32.38
#